data_AF-A0A2I0D8E0-F1
#
_entry.id   AF-A0A2I0D8E0-F1
#
_cell.length_a   1.000
_cell.length_b   1.000
_cell.length_c   1.000
_cell.angle_alpha   90.00
_cell.angle_beta   90.00
_cell.angle_gamma   90.00
#
_symmetry.space_group_name_H-M   'P 1'
#
loop_
_entity.id
_entity.type
_entity.pdbx_description
1 polymer ?
#
loop_
_entity_poly.entity_id
_entity_poly.type
_entity_poly.pdbx_seq_one_letter_code
_entity_poly.pdbx_strand_id
1 'polypeptide(L)'
;MTNLNTSKEKIIKENRRIKLTTLDELKIKVSFKLENSVIIIDNVRINLTDFSELKRNPPLTYILTLGFLIYGGAITAGVGVIIGVFANSAAFWLTIPAAGMIYAGIKSPNFNKNYKIEKGLKFEIISMPD
;
A
#
# COMPACT_ATOMS: atom_id res chain seq x y z
N MET A 1 -3.59 -16.27 7.48
CA MET A 1 -4.82 -15.48 7.70
C MET A 1 -5.99 -16.32 7.24
N THR A 2 -6.93 -16.64 8.12
CA THR A 2 -8.07 -17.51 7.79
C THR A 2 -9.36 -16.74 8.01
N ASN A 3 -10.21 -16.68 6.97
CA ASN A 3 -11.52 -16.06 7.08
C ASN A 3 -12.53 -17.09 7.60
N LEU A 4 -13.05 -16.89 8.81
CA LEU A 4 -13.92 -17.84 9.49
C LEU A 4 -15.27 -18.05 8.77
N ASN A 5 -15.72 -17.08 7.97
CA ASN A 5 -16.99 -17.15 7.25
C ASN A 5 -16.89 -17.79 5.87
N THR A 6 -15.68 -17.92 5.30
CA THR A 6 -15.50 -18.39 3.91
C THR A 6 -14.46 -19.50 3.75
N SER A 7 -13.83 -19.93 4.85
CA SER A 7 -12.71 -20.88 4.89
C SER A 7 -11.58 -20.58 3.91
N LYS A 8 -11.50 -19.33 3.42
CA LYS A 8 -10.44 -18.89 2.51
C LYS A 8 -9.22 -18.48 3.32
N GLU A 9 -8.13 -19.15 3.04
CA GLU A 9 -6.83 -18.86 3.63
C GLU A 9 -6.00 -17.97 2.72
N LYS A 10 -5.32 -17.00 3.32
CA LYS A 10 -4.31 -16.21 2.63
C LYS A 10 -3.04 -16.21 3.45
N ILE A 11 -1.97 -16.64 2.81
CA ILE A 11 -0.65 -16.78 3.39
C ILE A 11 0.19 -15.62 2.93
N ILE A 12 0.85 -14.95 3.88
CA ILE A 12 1.84 -13.91 3.59
C ILE A 12 3.19 -14.52 3.94
N LYS A 13 4.03 -14.68 2.91
CA LYS A 13 5.40 -15.19 3.09
C LYS A 13 6.26 -14.18 3.85
N GLU A 14 7.29 -14.68 4.51
CA GLU A 14 8.33 -13.87 5.16
C GLU A 14 9.00 -12.87 4.19
N ASN A 15 9.56 -11.79 4.74
CA ASN A 15 10.27 -10.73 4.03
C ASN A 15 9.41 -9.96 3.02
N ARG A 16 8.09 -9.92 3.24
CA ARG A 16 7.16 -9.13 2.44
C ARG A 16 6.78 -7.85 3.17
N ARG A 17 6.73 -6.73 2.43
CA ARG A 17 6.24 -5.45 2.94
C ARG A 17 4.74 -5.54 3.25
N ILE A 18 4.40 -5.20 4.48
CA ILE A 18 3.06 -5.16 5.02
C ILE A 18 2.79 -3.80 5.67
N LYS A 19 1.52 -3.44 5.73
CA LYS A 19 1.00 -2.32 6.50
C LYS A 19 0.10 -2.91 7.58
N LEU A 20 0.39 -2.55 8.82
CA LEU A 20 -0.32 -2.96 10.01
C LEU A 20 -1.07 -1.75 10.56
N THR A 21 -2.23 -2.03 11.16
CA THR A 21 -2.94 -1.06 11.99
C THR A 21 -3.14 -1.72 13.35
N THR A 22 -2.55 -1.14 14.38
CA THR A 22 -2.72 -1.56 15.79
C THR A 22 -4.14 -1.21 16.27
N LEU A 23 -4.59 -1.78 17.39
CA LEU A 23 -5.86 -1.40 18.03
C LEU A 23 -5.93 0.11 18.35
N ASP A 24 -4.79 0.72 18.68
CA ASP A 24 -4.64 2.16 18.90
C ASP A 24 -4.59 3.00 17.60
N GLU A 25 -5.07 2.45 16.48
CA GLU A 25 -5.08 3.04 15.13
C GLU A 25 -3.71 3.43 14.54
N LEU A 26 -2.61 3.10 15.21
CA LEU A 26 -1.26 3.33 14.72
C LEU A 26 -0.99 2.52 13.44
N LYS A 27 -0.63 3.24 12.35
CA LYS A 27 -0.37 2.65 11.03
C LYS A 27 1.12 2.47 10.78
N ILE A 28 1.59 1.23 10.85
CA ILE A 28 3.01 0.89 10.72
C ILE A 28 3.25 0.21 9.36
N LYS A 29 4.24 0.66 8.58
CA LYS A 29 4.64 0.06 7.28
C LYS A 29 6.01 -0.58 7.41
N VAL A 30 6.10 -1.90 7.32
CA VAL A 30 7.34 -2.65 7.62
C VAL A 30 7.49 -3.91 6.77
N SER A 31 8.69 -4.47 6.72
CA SER A 31 8.94 -5.80 6.18
C SER A 31 8.68 -6.85 7.27
N PHE A 32 7.84 -7.84 6.96
CA PHE A 32 7.51 -8.94 7.86
C PHE A 32 8.73 -9.84 8.10
N LYS A 33 9.09 -10.06 9.37
CA LYS A 33 10.09 -11.03 9.83
C LYS A 33 9.52 -11.83 11.00
N LEU A 34 9.87 -13.12 11.09
CA LEU A 34 9.39 -14.02 12.13
C LEU A 34 10.58 -14.55 12.95
N GLU A 35 10.52 -14.42 14.28
CA GLU A 35 11.52 -14.99 15.17
C GLU A 35 10.81 -15.61 16.39
N ASN A 36 10.97 -16.92 16.59
CA ASN A 36 10.43 -17.69 17.74
C ASN A 36 8.95 -17.41 18.08
N SER A 37 8.06 -17.52 17.09
CA SER A 37 6.61 -17.30 17.23
C SER A 37 6.18 -15.87 17.60
N VAL A 38 7.11 -14.91 17.57
CA VAL A 38 6.84 -13.48 17.72
C VAL A 38 7.13 -12.79 16.38
N ILE A 39 6.22 -11.93 15.94
CA ILE A 39 6.47 -11.11 14.76
C ILE A 39 7.37 -9.96 15.21
N ILE A 40 8.60 -9.90 14.70
CA ILE A 40 9.51 -8.78 14.93
C ILE A 40 9.32 -7.77 13.82
N ILE A 41 8.93 -6.57 14.22
CA ILE A 41 8.65 -5.45 13.34
C ILE A 41 9.60 -4.33 13.74
N ASP A 42 10.66 -4.13 12.95
CA ASP A 42 11.65 -3.05 13.15
C ASP A 42 12.25 -3.02 14.57
N ASN A 43 12.72 -4.18 15.06
CA ASN A 43 13.18 -4.43 16.44
C ASN A 43 12.13 -4.25 17.55
N VAL A 44 10.88 -3.93 17.22
CA VAL A 44 9.77 -3.91 18.17
C VAL A 44 9.08 -5.27 18.13
N ARG A 45 8.98 -5.91 19.30
CA ARG A 45 8.22 -7.15 19.49
C ARG A 45 6.75 -6.77 19.65
N ILE A 46 5.93 -7.11 18.66
CA ILE A 46 4.50 -6.82 18.71
C ILE A 46 3.73 -8.15 18.73
N ASN A 47 2.84 -8.31 19.70
CA ASN A 47 2.05 -9.52 19.86
C ASN A 47 0.91 -9.56 18.84
N LEU A 48 0.55 -10.75 18.37
CA LEU A 48 -0.50 -10.98 17.37
C LEU A 48 -1.86 -10.42 17.79
N THR A 49 -2.10 -10.33 19.10
CA THR A 49 -3.36 -9.88 19.70
C THR A 49 -3.60 -8.37 19.56
N ASP A 50 -2.55 -7.58 19.32
CA ASP A 50 -2.63 -6.12 19.34
C ASP A 50 -2.95 -5.50 17.96
N PHE A 51 -3.09 -6.32 16.93
CA PHE A 51 -3.35 -5.87 15.56
C PHE A 51 -4.85 -5.86 15.25
N SER A 52 -5.36 -4.76 14.70
CA SER A 52 -6.73 -4.69 14.17
C SER A 52 -6.78 -5.04 12.68
N GLU A 53 -5.80 -4.58 11.91
CA GLU A 53 -5.74 -4.79 10.46
C GLU A 53 -4.35 -5.17 9.96
N LEU A 54 -4.31 -6.10 9.00
CA LEU A 54 -3.11 -6.44 8.25
C LEU A 54 -3.39 -6.30 6.74
N LYS A 55 -2.50 -5.60 6.06
CA LYS A 55 -2.59 -5.32 4.63
C LYS A 55 -1.24 -5.55 3.96
N ARG A 56 -1.22 -6.18 2.79
CA ARG A 56 -0.01 -6.25 1.97
C ARG A 56 0.29 -4.87 1.35
N ASN A 57 1.55 -4.45 1.34
CA ASN A 57 1.97 -3.20 0.71
C ASN A 57 3.13 -3.46 -0.28
N PRO A 58 2.85 -3.96 -1.48
CA PRO A 58 3.91 -4.26 -2.44
C PRO A 58 4.63 -2.97 -2.87
N PRO A 59 5.92 -3.06 -3.22
CA PRO A 59 6.67 -1.91 -3.71
C PRO A 59 6.06 -1.31 -4.98
N LEU A 60 5.42 -2.14 -5.82
CA LEU A 60 4.80 -1.71 -7.06
C LEU A 60 3.71 -0.65 -6.85
N THR A 61 2.87 -0.77 -5.81
CA THR A 61 1.83 0.24 -5.54
C THR A 61 2.45 1.57 -5.17
N TYR A 62 3.54 1.56 -4.42
CA TYR A 62 4.27 2.78 -4.05
C TYR A 62 4.94 3.44 -5.27
N ILE A 63 5.60 2.63 -6.11
CA ILE A 63 6.25 3.09 -7.34
C ILE A 63 5.22 3.67 -8.31
N LEU A 64 4.05 3.02 -8.47
CA LEU A 64 3.00 3.50 -9.34
C LEU A 64 2.40 4.83 -8.86
N THR A 65 2.12 4.96 -7.57
CA THR A 65 1.49 6.18 -7.04
C THR A 65 2.44 7.36 -7.00
N LEU A 66 3.67 7.15 -6.52
CA LEU A 66 4.63 8.23 -6.35
C LEU A 66 5.39 8.52 -7.65
N GLY A 67 5.91 7.46 -8.29
CA GLY A 67 6.77 7.57 -9.47
C GLY A 67 6.01 7.81 -10.77
N PHE A 68 4.88 7.13 -10.99
CA PHE A 68 4.15 7.30 -12.25
C PHE A 68 3.09 8.40 -12.15
N LEU A 69 2.20 8.34 -11.16
CA LEU A 69 1.05 9.26 -11.08
C LEU A 69 1.46 10.68 -10.66
N ILE A 70 2.19 10.83 -9.55
CA ILE A 70 2.58 12.18 -9.07
C ILE A 70 3.68 12.78 -9.95
N TYR A 71 4.80 12.09 -10.12
CA TYR A 71 5.92 12.63 -10.88
C TYR A 71 5.62 12.74 -12.39
N GLY A 72 4.96 11.74 -12.98
CA GLY A 72 4.51 11.81 -14.36
C GLY A 72 3.48 12.92 -14.59
N GLY A 73 2.54 13.11 -13.64
CA GLY A 73 1.61 14.24 -13.67
C GLY A 73 2.33 15.60 -13.60
N ALA A 74 3.30 15.76 -12.70
CA ALA A 74 4.07 17.00 -12.56
C ALA A 74 4.87 17.34 -13.83
N ILE A 75 5.53 16.35 -14.44
CA ILE A 75 6.23 16.53 -15.72
C ILE A 75 5.24 16.92 -16.81
N THR A 76 4.11 16.23 -16.91
CA THR A 76 3.09 16.50 -17.94
C THR A 76 2.53 17.92 -17.81
N ALA A 77 2.29 18.39 -16.59
CA ALA A 77 1.88 19.77 -16.34
C ALA A 77 2.97 20.78 -16.75
N GLY A 78 4.21 20.56 -16.30
CA GLY A 78 5.33 21.46 -16.58
C GLY A 78 5.62 21.57 -18.08
N VAL A 79 5.71 20.43 -18.76
CA VAL A 79 5.91 20.38 -20.22
C VAL A 79 4.72 20.99 -20.96
N GLY A 80 3.48 20.70 -20.53
CA GLY A 80 2.28 21.27 -21.12
C GLY A 80 2.25 22.80 -21.07
N VAL A 81 2.70 23.39 -19.94
CA VAL A 81 2.81 24.84 -19.80
C VAL A 81 3.93 25.41 -20.67
N ILE A 82 5.12 24.80 -20.68
CA ILE A 82 6.25 25.28 -21.50
C ILE A 82 5.88 25.27 -22.99
N ILE A 83 5.34 24.16 -23.49
CA ILE A 83 4.90 24.07 -24.89
C ILE A 83 3.74 25.03 -25.15
N GLY A 84 2.81 25.17 -24.20
CA GLY A 84 1.67 26.09 -24.28
C GLY A 84 2.08 27.54 -24.50
N VAL A 85 3.12 27.99 -23.79
CA VAL A 85 3.65 29.36 -23.84
C VAL A 85 4.51 29.59 -25.09
N PHE A 86 5.39 28.65 -25.44
CA PHE A 86 6.44 28.89 -26.44
C PHE A 86 6.20 28.27 -27.82
N ALA A 87 5.25 27.35 -27.97
CA ALA A 87 5.08 26.61 -29.23
C ALA A 87 3.62 26.51 -29.69
N ASN A 88 2.71 26.00 -28.86
CA ASN A 88 1.32 25.77 -29.24
C ASN A 88 0.41 25.82 -28.01
N SER A 89 -0.53 26.79 -27.98
CA SER A 89 -1.48 26.98 -26.89
C SER A 89 -2.39 25.78 -26.63
N ALA A 90 -2.60 24.90 -27.61
CA ALA A 90 -3.34 23.66 -27.40
C ALA A 90 -2.65 22.73 -26.37
N ALA A 91 -1.35 22.88 -26.14
CA ALA A 91 -0.62 22.08 -25.15
C ALA A 91 -1.02 22.38 -23.70
N PHE A 92 -1.70 23.51 -23.42
CA PHE A 92 -2.28 23.77 -22.09
C PHE A 92 -3.31 22.71 -21.69
N TRP A 93 -3.94 22.04 -22.65
CA TRP A 93 -4.87 20.94 -22.37
C TRP A 93 -4.22 19.75 -21.66
N LEU A 94 -2.90 19.59 -21.74
CA LEU A 94 -2.16 18.55 -21.01
C LEU A 94 -2.17 18.75 -19.48
N THR A 95 -2.51 19.96 -19.01
CA THR A 95 -2.64 20.24 -17.58
C THR A 95 -3.83 19.50 -16.94
N ILE A 96 -4.89 19.20 -17.70
CA ILE A 96 -6.08 18.48 -17.22
C ILE A 96 -5.75 17.02 -16.87
N PRO A 97 -5.21 16.19 -17.78
CA PRO A 97 -4.80 14.83 -17.42
C PRO A 97 -3.69 14.84 -16.39
N ALA A 98 -2.78 15.82 -16.40
CA ALA A 98 -1.76 15.97 -15.37
C ALA A 98 -2.36 16.16 -13.96
N ALA A 99 -3.34 17.05 -13.81
CA ALA A 99 -4.06 17.25 -12.56
C ALA A 99 -4.79 15.97 -12.11
N GLY A 100 -5.41 15.25 -13.05
CA GLY A 100 -6.03 13.95 -12.80
C GLY A 100 -5.04 12.91 -12.27
N MET A 101 -3.85 12.82 -12.85
CA MET A 101 -2.80 11.90 -12.40
C MET A 101 -2.29 12.25 -11.00
N ILE A 102 -2.00 13.52 -10.73
CA ILE A 102 -1.52 13.97 -9.41
C ILE A 102 -2.58 13.67 -8.35
N TYR A 103 -3.84 14.03 -8.61
CA TYR A 103 -4.95 13.75 -7.69
C TYR A 103 -5.13 12.25 -7.43
N ALA A 104 -5.06 11.43 -8.48
CA ALA A 104 -5.12 9.98 -8.35
C ALA A 104 -3.94 9.42 -7.55
N GLY A 105 -2.75 10.01 -7.68
CA GLY A 105 -1.57 9.64 -6.89
C GLY A 105 -1.68 10.02 -5.42
N ILE A 106 -2.18 11.22 -5.10
CA ILE A 106 -2.39 11.70 -3.73
C ILE A 106 -3.48 10.90 -3.02
N LYS A 107 -4.65 10.77 -3.65
CA LYS A 107 -5.77 10.04 -3.07
C LYS A 107 -5.57 8.53 -3.12
N SER A 108 -4.72 8.05 -4.03
CA SER A 108 -4.34 6.66 -4.31
C SER A 108 -5.39 5.63 -3.89
N PRO A 109 -6.20 5.09 -4.82
CA PRO A 109 -7.12 4.02 -4.49
C PRO A 109 -6.38 2.86 -3.83
N ASN A 110 -7.03 2.29 -2.82
CA ASN A 110 -6.42 1.29 -1.96
C ASN A 110 -6.42 -0.08 -2.66
N PHE A 111 -5.52 -0.29 -3.63
CA PHE A 111 -5.54 -1.44 -4.56
C PHE A 111 -5.51 -2.81 -3.87
N ASN A 112 -4.97 -2.89 -2.65
CA ASN A 112 -4.97 -4.13 -1.88
C ASN A 112 -6.17 -4.22 -0.93
N LYS A 113 -6.77 -5.41 -0.84
CA LYS A 113 -7.81 -5.69 0.15
C LYS A 113 -7.24 -5.54 1.57
N ASN A 114 -7.89 -4.75 2.42
CA ASN A 114 -7.62 -4.73 3.86
C ASN A 114 -8.25 -5.96 4.49
N TYR A 115 -7.52 -6.61 5.41
CA TYR A 115 -8.02 -7.71 6.21
C TYR A 115 -8.13 -7.22 7.65
N LYS A 116 -9.37 -7.08 8.16
CA LYS A 116 -9.68 -6.61 9.51
C LYS A 116 -10.16 -7.76 10.37
N ILE A 117 -9.77 -7.83 11.65
CA ILE A 117 -10.25 -8.85 12.59
C ILE A 117 -11.77 -8.76 12.78
N GLU A 118 -12.33 -7.55 12.85
CA GLU A 118 -13.76 -7.27 12.99
C GLU A 118 -14.65 -7.93 11.91
N LYS A 119 -14.06 -8.35 10.78
CA LYS A 119 -14.76 -9.10 9.71
C LYS A 119 -14.66 -10.62 9.85
N GLY A 120 -14.39 -11.13 11.05
CA GLY A 120 -14.29 -12.57 11.34
C GLY A 120 -13.01 -13.21 10.80
N LEU A 121 -11.89 -12.49 10.84
CA LEU A 121 -10.59 -12.99 10.39
C LEU A 121 -9.72 -13.34 11.60
N LYS A 122 -9.19 -14.57 11.62
CA LYS A 122 -8.21 -15.01 12.61
C LYS A 122 -6.80 -14.99 12.01
N PHE A 123 -5.84 -14.50 12.78
CA PHE A 123 -4.42 -14.51 12.43
C PHE A 123 -3.76 -15.69 13.12
N GLU A 124 -3.15 -16.57 12.32
CA GLU A 124 -2.41 -17.74 12.80
C GLU A 124 -1.07 -17.77 12.05
N ILE A 125 -0.02 -18.14 12.79
CA ILE A 125 1.30 -18.44 12.24
C ILE A 125 1.28 -19.92 11.88
N ILE A 126 1.60 -20.23 10.63
CA ILE A 126 1.77 -21.61 10.16
C ILE A 126 3.22 -21.82 9.76
N SER A 127 3.84 -22.90 10.24
CA SER A 127 5.11 -23.38 9.73
C SER A 127 4.84 -24.20 8.48
N MET A 128 5.35 -23.77 7.33
CA MET A 128 5.31 -24.59 6.11
C MET A 128 6.62 -25.38 6.01
N PRO A 129 6.57 -26.71 5.77
CA PRO A 129 7.76 -27.45 5.38
C PRO A 129 8.25 -26.96 4.02
N ASP A 130 9.58 -26.97 3.82
CA ASP A 130 10.25 -26.52 2.60
C ASP A 130 9.80 -27.28 1.34
#